data_AF-A0A174UVZ2-F1
#
_entry.id   AF-A0A174UVZ2-F1
#
_cell.length_a   1.000
_cell.length_b   1.000
_cell.length_c   1.000
_cell.angle_alpha   90.00
_cell.angle_beta   90.00
_cell.angle_gamma   90.00
#
_symmetry.space_group_name_H-M   'P 1'
#
loop_
_entity.id
_entity.type
_entity.pdbx_description
1 polymer ?
#
loop_
_entity_poly.entity_id
_entity_poly.type
_entity_poly.pdbx_seq_one_letter_code
_entity_poly.pdbx_strand_id
1 'polypeptide(L)'
;MNSTKAYEYETLQRAKNVVSKITKPSMSKSEKFETCFRWVMYQHYYDTRRIFYNQTAWPALYANDYLILSGKGGDCFSDACSFAYLAKALGYKNVYVCVDTTATDGSGHCWAEIGGRVYDPLFAEAKSYYGYFGVGYGSYGLYPERRVAV
;
A
#
# COMPACT_ATOMS: atom_id res chain seq x y z
N MET A 1 -8.44 -21.76 10.21
CA MET A 1 -7.83 -20.72 9.35
C MET A 1 -6.36 -21.08 9.21
N ASN A 2 -5.79 -21.17 8.00
CA ASN A 2 -4.34 -21.44 7.88
C ASN A 2 -3.53 -20.21 8.33
N SER A 3 -2.26 -20.40 8.69
CA SER A 3 -1.40 -19.35 9.25
C SER A 3 -1.32 -18.10 8.37
N THR A 4 -1.32 -18.28 7.05
CA THR A 4 -1.38 -17.19 6.05
C THR A 4 -2.61 -16.30 6.22
N LYS A 5 -3.81 -16.89 6.18
CA LYS A 5 -5.05 -16.13 6.31
C LYS A 5 -5.15 -15.45 7.67
N ALA A 6 -4.66 -16.10 8.74
CA ALA A 6 -4.60 -15.50 10.06
C ALA A 6 -3.73 -14.24 10.07
N TYR A 7 -2.54 -14.30 9.48
CA TYR A 7 -1.62 -13.15 9.40
C TYR A 7 -2.17 -11.99 8.55
N GLU A 8 -2.81 -12.29 7.42
CA GLU A 8 -3.49 -11.29 6.59
C GLU A 8 -4.65 -10.63 7.34
N TYR A 9 -5.43 -11.41 8.10
CA TYR A 9 -6.52 -10.90 8.93
C TYR A 9 -6.03 -10.01 10.06
N GLU A 10 -4.98 -10.41 10.78
CA GLU A 10 -4.34 -9.56 11.80
C GLU A 10 -3.85 -8.24 11.20
N THR A 11 -3.23 -8.30 10.03
CA THR A 11 -2.74 -7.12 9.30
C THR A 11 -3.89 -6.19 8.95
N LEU A 12 -5.04 -6.72 8.51
CA LEU A 12 -6.26 -5.94 8.29
C LEU A 12 -6.79 -5.30 9.59
N GLN A 13 -6.70 -5.97 10.74
CA GLN A 13 -7.08 -5.35 12.02
C GLN A 13 -6.13 -4.21 12.40
N ARG A 14 -4.82 -4.37 12.17
CA ARG A 14 -3.84 -3.28 12.37
C ARG A 14 -4.14 -2.10 11.46
N ALA A 15 -4.48 -2.35 10.20
CA ALA A 15 -4.89 -1.29 9.27
C ALA A 15 -6.13 -0.54 9.78
N LYS A 16 -7.16 -1.24 10.26
CA LYS A 16 -8.34 -0.60 10.89
C LYS A 16 -7.96 0.27 12.09
N ASN A 17 -7.02 -0.20 12.91
CA ASN A 17 -6.53 0.57 14.06
C ASN A 17 -5.75 1.83 13.64
N VAL A 18 -5.00 1.79 12.53
CA VAL A 18 -4.34 2.97 11.99
C VAL A 18 -5.38 3.94 11.42
N VAL A 19 -6.32 3.46 10.59
CA VAL A 19 -7.42 4.26 10.04
C VAL A 19 -8.18 5.01 11.15
N SER A 20 -8.51 4.34 12.26
CA SER A 20 -9.25 4.97 13.36
C SER A 20 -8.45 6.05 14.10
N LYS A 21 -7.11 5.97 14.09
CA LYS A 21 -6.22 6.97 14.70
C LYS A 21 -5.99 8.19 13.81
N ILE A 22 -5.87 7.98 12.50
CA ILE A 22 -5.50 9.06 11.56
C ILE A 22 -6.72 9.75 10.94
N THR A 23 -7.92 9.20 11.10
CA THR A 23 -9.16 9.76 10.54
C THR A 23 -10.19 10.08 11.63
N LYS A 24 -11.21 10.86 11.26
CA LYS A 24 -12.33 11.21 12.16
C LYS A 24 -13.65 10.62 11.65
N PRO A 25 -14.62 10.32 12.53
CA PRO A 25 -15.93 9.82 12.11
C PRO A 25 -16.63 10.71 11.08
N SER A 26 -16.48 12.04 11.21
CA SER A 26 -17.07 13.06 10.34
C SER A 26 -16.50 13.09 8.91
N MET A 27 -15.34 12.49 8.67
CA MET A 27 -14.76 12.45 7.33
C MET A 27 -15.53 11.46 6.44
N SER A 28 -15.82 11.89 5.23
CA SER A 28 -16.32 11.06 4.13
C SER A 28 -15.35 9.93 3.80
N LYS A 29 -15.83 8.92 3.07
CA LYS A 29 -14.99 7.78 2.67
C LYS A 29 -13.81 8.22 1.79
N SER A 30 -13.99 9.22 0.92
CA SER A 30 -12.92 9.77 0.07
C SER A 30 -11.90 10.56 0.87
N GLU A 31 -12.33 11.38 1.83
CA GLU A 31 -11.41 12.11 2.72
C GLU A 31 -10.57 11.16 3.57
N LYS A 32 -11.20 10.11 4.12
CA LYS A 32 -10.47 9.06 4.85
C LYS A 32 -9.45 8.35 3.97
N PHE A 33 -9.83 8.09 2.72
CA PHE A 33 -8.98 7.42 1.75
C PHE A 33 -7.76 8.28 1.36
N GLU A 34 -7.96 9.56 1.07
CA GLU A 34 -6.88 10.50 0.81
C GLU A 34 -5.98 10.68 2.04
N THR A 35 -6.57 10.74 3.23
CA THR A 35 -5.83 10.81 4.51
C THR A 35 -4.92 9.60 4.69
N CYS A 36 -5.40 8.39 4.38
CA CYS A 36 -4.59 7.17 4.42
C CYS A 36 -3.45 7.21 3.40
N PHE A 37 -3.71 7.71 2.19
CA PHE A 37 -2.68 7.84 1.15
C PHE A 37 -1.58 8.81 1.59
N ARG A 38 -1.96 10.00 2.05
CA ARG A 38 -1.01 11.00 2.55
C ARG A 38 -0.25 10.50 3.76
N TRP A 39 -0.91 9.74 4.65
CA TRP A 39 -0.23 9.14 5.79
C TRP A 39 0.92 8.25 5.33
N VAL A 40 0.67 7.30 4.42
CA VAL A 40 1.71 6.42 3.82
C VAL A 40 2.79 7.23 3.12
N MET A 41 2.38 8.20 2.28
CA MET A 41 3.28 9.06 1.51
C MET A 41 4.29 9.81 2.38
N TYR A 42 4.06 10.03 3.67
CA TYR A 42 5.01 10.70 4.55
C TYR A 42 5.79 9.75 5.49
N GLN A 43 5.65 8.43 5.34
CA GLN A 43 6.32 7.42 6.21
C GLN A 43 7.69 6.95 5.70
N HIS A 44 8.00 7.10 4.41
CA HIS A 44 9.22 6.51 3.81
C HIS A 44 10.52 7.28 4.15
N TYR A 45 10.49 8.26 5.06
CA TYR A 45 11.62 9.14 5.36
C TYR A 45 12.86 8.49 6.00
N TYR A 46 12.84 7.20 6.36
CA TYR A 46 13.94 6.61 7.13
C TYR A 46 14.19 5.13 6.86
N ASP A 47 15.04 4.84 5.88
CA ASP A 47 15.77 3.56 5.73
C ASP A 47 14.97 2.37 5.16
N THR A 48 15.48 1.76 4.10
CA THR A 48 14.93 0.52 3.51
C THR A 48 15.16 -0.63 4.47
N ARG A 49 14.08 -1.12 5.09
CA ARG A 49 14.17 -2.16 6.13
C ARG A 49 14.48 -3.55 5.58
N ARG A 50 14.11 -3.80 4.33
CA ARG A 50 14.16 -5.13 3.69
C ARG A 50 14.43 -4.96 2.20
N ILE A 51 15.19 -5.87 1.62
CA ILE A 51 15.14 -6.14 0.17
C ILE A 51 13.87 -6.97 -0.08
N PHE A 52 13.24 -6.80 -1.24
CA PHE A 52 12.06 -7.60 -1.59
C PHE A 52 12.30 -9.10 -1.37
N TYR A 53 11.41 -9.76 -0.63
CA TYR A 53 11.44 -11.19 -0.39
C TYR A 53 10.07 -11.79 -0.69
N ASN A 54 10.01 -12.55 -1.77
CA ASN A 54 8.77 -13.18 -2.25
C ASN A 54 8.38 -14.39 -1.38
N GLN A 55 7.80 -14.13 -0.22
CA GLN A 55 7.27 -15.17 0.67
C GLN A 55 5.74 -15.20 0.69
N THR A 56 5.21 -16.28 1.26
CA THR A 56 3.77 -16.39 1.57
C THR A 56 3.29 -15.18 2.37
N ALA A 57 2.18 -14.57 1.91
CA ALA A 57 1.62 -13.32 2.45
C ALA A 57 2.59 -12.14 2.50
N TRP A 58 3.49 -12.01 1.51
CA TRP A 58 4.37 -10.84 1.41
C TRP A 58 3.62 -9.51 1.46
N PRO A 59 2.41 -9.29 0.88
CA PRO A 59 1.75 -7.99 1.01
C PRO A 59 1.43 -7.66 2.46
N ALA A 60 1.04 -8.65 3.27
CA ALA A 60 0.81 -8.46 4.69
C ALA A 60 2.12 -8.14 5.45
N LEU A 61 3.23 -8.78 5.07
CA LEU A 61 4.55 -8.53 5.66
C LEU A 61 4.96 -7.07 5.45
N TYR A 62 4.98 -6.61 4.19
CA TYR A 62 5.39 -5.24 3.85
C TYR A 62 4.41 -4.20 4.39
N ALA A 63 3.11 -4.48 4.41
CA ALA A 63 2.14 -3.58 5.04
C ALA A 63 2.45 -3.35 6.53
N ASN A 64 2.91 -4.39 7.23
CA ASN A 64 3.24 -4.31 8.65
C ASN A 64 4.48 -3.49 8.96
N ASP A 65 5.35 -3.19 7.98
CA ASP A 65 6.47 -2.28 8.17
C ASP A 65 5.96 -0.90 8.63
N TYR A 66 4.82 -0.43 8.13
CA TYR A 66 4.22 0.82 8.60
C TYR A 66 3.16 0.61 9.69
N LEU A 67 2.34 -0.45 9.59
CA LEU A 67 1.20 -0.64 10.50
C LEU A 67 1.62 -0.98 11.93
N ILE A 68 2.78 -1.61 12.14
CA ILE A 68 3.30 -1.94 13.48
C ILE A 68 4.15 -0.79 14.02
N LEU A 69 4.99 -0.20 13.16
CA LEU A 69 6.10 0.65 13.60
C LEU A 69 5.77 2.15 13.52
N SER A 70 4.49 2.49 13.31
CA SER A 70 4.04 3.87 13.08
C SER A 70 4.81 4.54 11.95
N GLY A 71 5.07 3.78 10.88
CA GLY A 71 5.61 4.28 9.62
C GLY A 71 7.00 4.91 9.65
N LYS A 72 7.95 4.23 10.30
CA LYS A 72 9.37 4.58 10.14
C LYS A 72 10.04 3.54 9.26
N GLY A 73 10.40 3.88 8.03
CA GLY A 73 11.26 3.04 7.17
C GLY A 73 10.55 1.92 6.44
N GLY A 74 10.72 1.93 5.12
CA GLY A 74 10.11 1.04 4.15
C GLY A 74 10.49 1.48 2.74
N ASP A 75 10.11 0.67 1.76
CA ASP A 75 10.33 0.92 0.33
C ASP A 75 8.98 1.04 -0.41
N CYS A 76 9.02 1.05 -1.75
CA CYS A 76 7.82 1.06 -2.57
C CYS A 76 6.88 -0.12 -2.27
N PHE A 77 7.40 -1.28 -1.82
CA PHE A 77 6.57 -2.41 -1.42
C PHE A 77 5.85 -2.11 -0.12
N SER A 78 6.54 -1.56 0.88
CA SER A 78 5.90 -1.10 2.12
C SER A 78 4.81 -0.06 1.83
N ASP A 79 5.10 0.95 0.99
CA ASP A 79 4.15 1.99 0.58
C ASP A 79 2.86 1.39 -0.03
N ALA A 80 3.02 0.60 -1.10
CA ALA A 80 1.92 0.01 -1.83
C ALA A 80 1.08 -0.92 -0.95
N CYS A 81 1.74 -1.77 -0.17
CA CYS A 81 1.09 -2.77 0.66
C CYS A 81 0.34 -2.13 1.82
N SER A 82 0.95 -1.18 2.53
CA SER A 82 0.29 -0.45 3.60
C SER A 82 -0.93 0.30 3.08
N PHE A 83 -0.81 1.01 1.95
CA PHE A 83 -1.94 1.73 1.39
C PHE A 83 -3.07 0.80 0.94
N ALA A 84 -2.76 -0.33 0.32
CA ALA A 84 -3.74 -1.35 -0.05
C ALA A 84 -4.53 -1.86 1.19
N TYR A 85 -3.86 -2.21 2.27
CA TYR A 85 -4.55 -2.65 3.51
C TYR A 85 -5.40 -1.54 4.14
N LEU A 86 -4.95 -0.28 4.11
CA LEU A 86 -5.74 0.85 4.59
C LEU A 86 -7.01 1.06 3.73
N ALA A 87 -6.89 0.95 2.41
CA ALA A 87 -8.04 0.97 1.50
C ALA A 87 -9.01 -0.18 1.77
N LYS A 88 -8.51 -1.40 1.98
CA LYS A 88 -9.34 -2.54 2.36
C LYS A 88 -10.04 -2.32 3.71
N ALA A 89 -9.35 -1.73 4.69
CA ALA A 89 -9.92 -1.37 5.99
C ALA A 89 -11.06 -0.34 5.88
N LEU A 90 -11.00 0.57 4.90
CA LEU A 90 -12.07 1.50 4.55
C LEU A 90 -13.22 0.86 3.73
N GLY A 91 -13.14 -0.44 3.45
CA GLY A 91 -14.17 -1.21 2.74
C GLY A 91 -14.14 -1.04 1.22
N TYR A 92 -12.98 -0.78 0.62
CA TYR A 92 -12.78 -0.97 -0.82
C TYR A 92 -12.61 -2.46 -1.12
N LYS A 93 -13.18 -2.94 -2.23
CA LYS A 93 -13.24 -4.39 -2.56
C LYS A 93 -12.17 -4.84 -3.56
N ASN A 94 -11.99 -4.06 -4.63
CA ASN A 94 -11.03 -4.36 -5.69
C ASN A 94 -9.71 -3.69 -5.34
N VAL A 95 -8.95 -4.32 -4.45
CA VAL A 95 -7.69 -3.78 -3.91
C VAL A 95 -6.57 -4.74 -4.26
N TYR A 96 -5.57 -4.23 -4.94
CA TYR A 96 -4.43 -5.01 -5.40
C TYR A 96 -3.12 -4.29 -5.10
N VAL A 97 -2.07 -5.08 -4.91
CA VAL A 97 -0.68 -4.63 -4.97
C VAL A 97 -0.09 -5.11 -6.28
N CYS A 98 0.59 -4.21 -6.97
CA CYS A 98 1.10 -4.39 -8.31
C CYS A 98 2.62 -4.21 -8.33
N VAL A 99 3.32 -4.99 -9.17
CA VAL A 99 4.77 -4.91 -9.37
C VAL A 99 5.06 -4.97 -10.87
N ASP A 100 5.99 -4.15 -11.37
CA ASP A 100 6.37 -4.06 -12.80
C ASP A 100 7.44 -5.08 -13.24
N THR A 101 7.77 -6.04 -12.38
CA THR A 101 8.73 -7.10 -12.72
C THR A 101 8.31 -8.46 -12.18
N THR A 102 8.74 -9.51 -12.87
CA THR A 102 8.69 -10.88 -12.35
C THR A 102 9.88 -11.21 -11.44
N ALA A 103 10.94 -10.40 -11.48
CA ALA A 103 12.12 -10.59 -10.65
C ALA A 103 11.78 -10.55 -9.14
N THR A 104 12.57 -11.24 -8.34
CA THR A 104 12.39 -11.33 -6.88
C THR A 104 13.61 -10.79 -6.12
N ASP A 105 14.45 -10.03 -6.80
CA ASP A 105 15.69 -9.42 -6.28
C ASP A 105 15.48 -8.00 -5.73
N GLY A 106 14.25 -7.49 -5.77
CA GLY A 106 13.91 -6.13 -5.33
C GLY A 106 14.14 -5.04 -6.37
N SER A 107 14.42 -5.41 -7.63
CA SER A 107 14.55 -4.44 -8.72
C SER A 107 13.22 -3.82 -9.20
N GLY A 108 12.09 -4.38 -8.77
CA GLY A 108 10.76 -3.95 -9.19
C GLY A 108 10.25 -2.73 -8.46
N HIS A 109 9.48 -1.90 -9.15
CA HIS A 109 8.65 -0.87 -8.55
C HIS A 109 7.29 -1.43 -8.15
N CYS A 110 6.75 -0.95 -7.04
CA CYS A 110 5.53 -1.47 -6.44
C CYS A 110 4.52 -0.34 -6.18
N TRP A 111 3.25 -0.57 -6.52
CA TRP A 111 2.15 0.39 -6.33
C TRP A 111 0.84 -0.31 -5.96
N ALA A 112 -0.14 0.47 -5.50
CA ALA A 112 -1.48 -0.04 -5.24
C ALA A 112 -2.41 0.24 -6.42
N GLU A 113 -3.28 -0.72 -6.74
CA GLU A 113 -4.38 -0.54 -7.67
C GLU A 113 -5.71 -0.74 -6.95
N ILE A 114 -6.56 0.29 -6.96
CA ILE A 114 -7.84 0.27 -6.25
C ILE A 114 -8.94 0.66 -7.23
N GLY A 115 -9.86 -0.26 -7.50
CA GLY A 115 -10.95 -0.03 -8.46
C GLY A 115 -10.46 0.27 -9.89
N GLY A 116 -9.31 -0.26 -10.30
CA GLY A 116 -8.71 -0.02 -11.62
C GLY A 116 -7.98 1.33 -11.75
N ARG A 117 -7.74 2.04 -10.64
CA ARG A 117 -6.93 3.27 -10.59
C ARG A 117 -5.62 3.01 -9.84
N VAL A 118 -4.55 3.66 -10.29
CA VAL A 118 -3.21 3.54 -9.73
C VAL A 118 -2.98 4.57 -8.63
N TYR A 119 -2.38 4.12 -7.54
CA TYR A 119 -1.99 4.92 -6.39
C TYR A 119 -0.57 4.57 -6.00
N ASP A 120 0.33 5.54 -6.14
CA ASP A 120 1.77 5.35 -5.94
C ASP A 120 2.28 6.45 -4.98
N PRO A 121 2.36 6.17 -3.67
CA PRO A 121 2.81 7.13 -2.69
C PRO A 121 4.24 7.64 -2.96
N LEU A 122 5.15 6.76 -3.40
CA LEU A 122 6.54 7.12 -3.66
C LEU A 122 6.64 8.15 -4.80
N PHE A 123 6.00 7.88 -5.94
CA PHE A 123 6.02 8.82 -7.06
C PHE A 123 5.13 10.05 -6.83
N ALA A 124 4.05 9.92 -6.06
CA ALA A 124 3.23 11.08 -5.66
C ALA A 124 4.05 12.09 -4.85
N GLU A 125 4.90 11.60 -3.94
CA GLU A 125 5.79 12.47 -3.18
C GLU A 125 6.96 13.00 -4.03
N ALA A 126 7.68 12.10 -4.73
CA ALA A 126 8.91 12.45 -5.43
C ALA A 126 8.70 13.25 -6.72
N LYS A 127 7.51 13.19 -7.33
CA LYS A 127 7.25 13.75 -8.66
C LYS A 127 6.02 14.65 -8.69
N SER A 128 4.84 14.09 -8.46
CA SER A 128 3.58 14.86 -8.56
C SER A 128 2.42 14.14 -7.88
N TYR A 129 1.87 14.76 -6.83
CA TYR A 129 0.75 14.19 -6.09
C TYR A 129 -0.41 13.76 -7.01
N TYR A 130 -0.87 14.67 -7.88
CA TYR A 130 -1.99 14.40 -8.79
C TYR A 130 -1.61 13.52 -9.99
N GLY A 131 -0.32 13.39 -10.30
CA GLY A 131 0.16 12.46 -11.33
C GLY A 131 0.14 10.99 -10.90
N TYR A 132 -0.01 10.73 -9.60
CA TYR A 132 0.17 9.39 -9.01
C TYR A 132 -0.89 9.03 -7.95
N PHE A 133 -1.93 9.86 -7.80
CA PHE A 133 -3.08 9.60 -6.94
C PHE A 133 -4.36 9.38 -7.77
N GLY A 134 -4.71 8.11 -8.02
CA GLY A 134 -5.95 7.73 -8.68
C GLY A 134 -5.94 7.86 -10.21
N VAL A 135 -4.76 7.73 -10.82
CA VAL A 135 -4.57 7.87 -12.27
C VAL A 135 -4.86 6.57 -13.01
N GLY A 136 -5.09 6.68 -14.33
CA GLY A 136 -5.17 5.52 -15.21
C GLY A 136 -3.78 5.03 -15.63
N TYR A 137 -3.65 3.75 -15.97
CA TYR A 137 -2.39 3.14 -16.41
C TYR A 137 -1.73 3.84 -17.61
N GLY A 138 -2.52 4.36 -18.56
CA GLY A 138 -1.98 5.12 -19.69
C GLY A 138 -1.27 6.42 -19.29
N SER A 139 -1.70 7.06 -18.19
CA SER A 139 -1.02 8.23 -17.63
C SER A 139 0.13 7.84 -16.71
N TYR A 140 0.04 6.69 -16.05
CA TYR A 140 1.07 6.19 -15.14
C TYR A 140 2.33 5.70 -15.87
N GLY A 141 2.14 5.00 -17.00
CA GLY A 141 3.23 4.55 -17.88
C GLY A 141 3.89 3.22 -17.49
N LEU A 142 3.60 2.65 -16.31
CA LEU A 142 4.03 1.30 -15.91
C LEU A 142 2.84 0.35 -15.87
N TYR A 143 3.07 -0.96 -16.04
CA TYR A 143 2.03 -1.98 -16.04
C TYR A 143 2.41 -3.14 -15.13
N PRO A 144 1.43 -3.81 -14.48
CA PRO A 144 1.74 -4.88 -13.55
C PRO A 144 2.14 -6.16 -14.29
N GLU A 145 3.36 -6.62 -14.04
CA GLU A 145 3.79 -8.00 -14.33
C GLU A 145 3.28 -8.96 -13.25
N ARG A 146 3.11 -8.47 -12.01
CA ARG A 146 2.47 -9.19 -10.91
C ARG A 146 1.38 -8.33 -10.28
N ARG A 147 0.19 -8.92 -10.06
CA ARG A 147 -0.97 -8.27 -9.44
C ARG A 147 -1.59 -9.19 -8.39
N VAL A 148 -1.48 -8.82 -7.12
CA VAL A 148 -1.90 -9.64 -5.97
C VAL A 148 -3.08 -8.98 -5.27
N ALA A 149 -4.17 -9.71 -5.08
CA ALA A 149 -5.32 -9.23 -4.33
C ALA A 149 -4.99 -9.18 -2.83
N VAL A 150 -5.39 -8.09 -2.17
CA VAL A 150 -5.20 -7.89 -0.73
C VAL A 150 -6.48 -8.13 0.05
#